data_AF-A0AAV5NAG1-F1
#
_entry.id   AF-A0AAV5NAG1-F1
#
_cell.length_a   1.000
_cell.length_b   1.000
_cell.length_c   1.000
_cell.angle_alpha   90.00
_cell.angle_beta   90.00
_cell.angle_gamma   90.00
#
_symmetry.space_group_name_H-M   'P 1'
#
loop_
_entity.id
_entity.type
_entity.pdbx_description
1 polymer ?
#
loop_
_entity_poly.entity_id
_entity_poly.type
_entity_poly.pdbx_seq_one_letter_code
_entity_poly.pdbx_strand_id
1 'polypeptide(L)'
;MSDTFLSSGQSLNTVTIGDGDSVYVGSGASTSDLQLAPGGNEYVMAGGQALGTVVSAGGFLFAAGGTDAASAIVSGGTIDAGAEAILHASSLRAVELYENEQAPVSSCL
;
A
#
# COMPACT_ATOMS: atom_id res chain seq x y z
N MET A 1 16.69 -2.91 6.96
CA MET A 1 15.76 -2.43 8.00
C MET A 1 16.03 -0.98 8.31
N SER A 2 15.45 -0.13 7.47
CA SER A 2 15.41 1.31 7.64
C SER A 2 13.97 1.78 7.50
N ASP A 3 13.56 2.64 8.42
CA ASP A 3 12.28 3.34 8.33
C ASP A 3 12.52 4.74 7.79
N THR A 4 11.82 5.09 6.71
CA THR A 4 11.87 6.40 6.08
C THR A 4 10.55 7.12 6.34
N PHE A 5 10.60 8.24 7.06
CA PHE A 5 9.43 9.07 7.33
C PHE A 5 9.44 10.30 6.43
N LEU A 6 8.42 10.43 5.58
CA LEU A 6 8.23 11.58 4.71
C LEU A 6 7.15 12.49 5.31
N SER A 7 7.43 13.79 5.29
CA SER A 7 6.57 14.87 5.80
C SER A 7 6.35 15.94 4.74
N SER A 8 5.64 17.02 5.08
CA SER A 8 5.22 18.06 4.14
C SER A 8 6.35 18.55 3.24
N GLY A 9 6.15 18.47 1.92
CA GLY A 9 7.11 18.90 0.90
C GLY A 9 8.23 17.91 0.62
N GLN A 10 8.25 16.75 1.28
CA GLN A 10 9.16 15.67 0.96
C GLN A 10 8.57 14.77 -0.13
N SER A 11 9.44 14.36 -1.04
CA SER A 11 9.09 13.40 -2.08
C SER A 11 10.14 12.31 -2.16
N LEU A 12 9.70 11.08 -2.34
CA LEU A 12 10.56 9.93 -2.60
C LEU A 12 10.15 9.31 -3.93
N ASN A 13 11.11 9.09 -4.82
CA ASN A 13 10.81 8.65 -6.18
C ASN A 13 11.77 7.57 -6.65
N THR A 14 11.26 6.57 -7.40
CA THR A 14 12.09 5.55 -8.06
C THR A 14 12.94 4.72 -7.09
N VAL A 15 12.40 4.41 -5.90
CA VAL A 15 13.10 3.63 -4.88
C VAL A 15 12.51 2.23 -4.76
N THR A 16 13.39 1.23 -4.70
CA THR A 16 13.00 -0.14 -4.33
C THR A 16 13.05 -0.26 -2.81
N ILE A 17 11.91 -0.61 -2.19
CA ILE A 17 11.79 -0.88 -0.76
C ILE A 17 11.94 -2.39 -0.56
N GLY A 18 13.02 -2.78 0.10
CA GLY A 18 13.42 -4.17 0.30
C GLY A 18 12.97 -4.75 1.64
N ASP A 19 13.42 -5.97 1.91
CA ASP A 19 13.08 -6.72 3.11
C ASP A 19 13.37 -5.93 4.41
N GLY A 20 12.30 -5.70 5.17
CA GLY A 20 12.32 -5.00 6.45
C GLY A 20 12.52 -3.48 6.34
N ASP A 21 12.50 -2.91 5.14
CA ASP A 21 12.45 -1.46 4.95
C ASP A 21 11.00 -0.99 4.86
N SER A 22 10.73 0.19 5.44
CA SER A 22 9.40 0.80 5.46
C SER A 22 9.45 2.27 5.07
N VAL A 23 8.44 2.71 4.32
CA VAL A 23 8.22 4.13 4.03
C VAL A 23 6.91 4.57 4.64
N TYR A 24 6.93 5.66 5.39
CA TYR A 24 5.75 6.29 5.97
C TYR A 24 5.52 7.63 5.29
N VAL A 25 4.42 7.77 4.56
CA VAL A 25 4.06 8.96 3.79
C VAL A 25 3.05 9.77 4.57
N GLY A 26 3.52 10.81 5.24
CA GLY A 26 2.69 11.72 6.02
C GLY A 26 1.97 12.78 5.18
N SER A 27 1.17 13.61 5.85
CA SER A 27 0.42 14.70 5.20
C SER A 27 1.32 15.64 4.40
N GLY A 28 0.97 15.86 3.13
CA GLY A 28 1.71 16.73 2.22
C GLY A 28 3.03 16.15 1.71
N ALA A 29 3.31 14.87 2.01
CA ALA A 29 4.38 14.11 1.37
C ALA A 29 3.86 13.33 0.17
N SER A 30 4.75 12.98 -0.75
CA SER A 30 4.43 12.15 -1.91
C SER A 30 5.48 11.08 -2.18
N THR A 31 5.03 9.95 -2.67
CA THR A 31 5.89 8.92 -3.24
C THR A 31 5.51 8.70 -4.70
N SER A 32 6.50 8.36 -5.53
CA SER A 32 6.27 8.06 -6.94
C SER A 32 7.15 6.94 -7.45
N ASP A 33 6.59 6.05 -8.28
CA ASP A 33 7.31 4.95 -8.94
C ASP A 33 8.11 4.08 -7.95
N LEU A 34 7.55 3.85 -6.76
CA LEU A 34 8.15 2.94 -5.77
C LEU A 34 8.02 1.50 -6.23
N GLN A 35 8.97 0.66 -5.83
CA GLN A 35 8.85 -0.79 -6.00
C GLN A 35 8.96 -1.48 -4.65
N LEU A 36 7.85 -2.05 -4.17
CA LEU A 36 7.84 -2.82 -2.93
C LEU A 36 8.22 -4.27 -3.27
N ALA A 37 9.44 -4.65 -2.91
CA ALA A 37 9.95 -6.00 -3.02
C ALA A 37 9.45 -6.87 -1.85
N PRO A 38 9.69 -8.20 -1.85
CA PRO A 38 9.28 -9.04 -0.73
C PRO A 38 9.80 -8.49 0.61
N GLY A 39 8.89 -8.27 1.57
CA GLY A 39 9.19 -7.71 2.89
C GLY A 39 9.30 -6.18 2.96
N GLY A 40 9.16 -5.48 1.83
CA GLY A 40 9.12 -4.01 1.78
C GLY A 40 7.72 -3.45 1.98
N ASN A 41 7.63 -2.36 2.75
CA ASN A 41 6.35 -1.81 3.19
C ASN A 41 6.22 -0.31 2.87
N GLU A 42 5.03 0.11 2.45
CA GLU A 42 4.67 1.52 2.32
C GLU A 42 3.37 1.81 3.08
N TYR A 43 3.39 2.85 3.91
CA TYR A 43 2.26 3.29 4.74
C TYR A 43 1.91 4.73 4.38
N VAL A 44 0.81 4.92 3.66
CA VAL A 44 0.33 6.24 3.24
C VAL A 44 -0.72 6.72 4.22
N MET A 45 -0.39 7.73 5.01
CA MET A 45 -1.30 8.31 6.01
C MET A 45 -2.19 9.40 5.40
N ALA A 46 -3.15 9.89 6.19
CA ALA A 46 -4.07 10.95 5.79
C ALA A 46 -3.33 12.17 5.22
N GLY A 47 -3.72 12.58 4.01
CA GLY A 47 -3.09 13.68 3.27
C GLY A 47 -1.74 13.34 2.59
N GLY A 48 -1.24 12.12 2.73
CA GLY A 48 -0.12 11.58 1.95
C GLY A 48 -0.57 11.06 0.59
N GLN A 49 0.35 11.02 -0.36
CA GLN A 49 0.08 10.59 -1.73
C GLN A 49 1.07 9.52 -2.20
N ALA A 50 0.58 8.38 -2.68
CA ALA A 50 1.38 7.40 -3.40
C ALA A 50 0.98 7.37 -4.87
N LEU A 51 1.97 7.43 -5.77
CA LEU A 51 1.76 7.56 -7.22
C LEU A 51 2.52 6.45 -7.95
N GLY A 52 1.81 5.50 -8.57
CA GLY A 52 2.46 4.46 -9.38
C GLY A 52 3.33 3.47 -8.59
N THR A 53 3.02 3.20 -7.32
CA THR A 53 3.73 2.17 -6.54
C THR A 53 3.52 0.79 -7.15
N VAL A 54 4.59 0.06 -7.42
CA VAL A 54 4.58 -1.32 -7.90
C VAL A 54 4.77 -2.27 -6.72
N VAL A 55 3.74 -3.03 -6.38
CA VAL A 55 3.79 -3.99 -5.28
C VAL A 55 4.10 -5.39 -5.81
N SER A 56 5.30 -5.90 -5.53
CA SER A 56 5.73 -7.25 -5.92
C SER A 56 5.24 -8.32 -4.94
N ALA A 57 5.38 -9.60 -5.30
CA ALA A 57 5.01 -10.72 -4.44
C ALA A 57 5.60 -10.57 -3.02
N GLY A 58 4.76 -10.52 -1.99
CA GLY A 58 5.19 -10.33 -0.61
C GLY A 58 5.57 -8.90 -0.21
N GLY A 59 5.39 -7.91 -1.07
CA GLY A 59 5.42 -6.49 -0.72
C GLY A 59 4.04 -6.02 -0.22
N PHE A 60 4.02 -4.94 0.56
CA PHE A 60 2.81 -4.47 1.22
C PHE A 60 2.65 -2.94 1.17
N LEU A 61 1.53 -2.49 0.61
CA LEU A 61 1.10 -1.08 0.64
C LEU A 61 -0.13 -0.95 1.52
N PHE A 62 -0.12 -0.01 2.46
CA PHE A 62 -1.27 0.35 3.28
C PHE A 62 -1.59 1.83 3.16
N ALA A 63 -2.81 2.17 2.76
CA ALA A 63 -3.29 3.55 2.70
C ALA A 63 -4.35 3.80 3.79
N ALA A 64 -4.04 4.60 4.81
CA ALA A 64 -4.98 5.03 5.85
C ALA A 64 -5.38 6.49 5.66
N GLY A 65 -6.43 6.73 4.85
CA GLY A 65 -6.91 8.08 4.51
C GLY A 65 -6.03 8.85 3.52
N GLY A 66 -4.98 8.21 3.00
CA GLY A 66 -4.13 8.73 1.94
C GLY A 66 -4.75 8.54 0.55
N THR A 67 -4.19 9.23 -0.44
CA THR A 67 -4.55 9.00 -1.85
C THR A 67 -3.51 8.12 -2.51
N ASP A 68 -3.95 7.01 -3.08
CA ASP A 68 -3.19 6.21 -4.01
C ASP A 68 -3.69 6.50 -5.43
N ALA A 69 -2.84 7.11 -6.25
CA ALA A 69 -3.12 7.29 -7.65
C ALA A 69 -2.25 6.34 -8.47
N ALA A 70 -2.84 5.20 -8.84
CA ALA A 70 -2.33 4.26 -9.83
C ALA A 70 -1.25 3.26 -9.37
N SER A 71 -1.23 2.82 -8.11
CA SER A 71 -0.41 1.67 -7.73
C SER A 71 -0.73 0.44 -8.61
N ALA A 72 0.31 -0.27 -9.05
CA ALA A 72 0.23 -1.50 -9.84
C ALA A 72 0.59 -2.71 -8.97
N ILE A 73 -0.31 -3.68 -8.86
CA ILE A 73 -0.02 -4.94 -8.16
C ILE A 73 0.58 -5.93 -9.15
N VAL A 74 1.70 -6.54 -8.77
CA VAL A 74 2.25 -7.73 -9.42
C VAL A 74 1.82 -8.96 -8.60
N SER A 75 1.49 -10.06 -9.28
CA SER A 75 0.98 -11.31 -8.69
C SER A 75 1.61 -11.65 -7.32
N GLY A 76 0.81 -11.59 -6.25
CA GLY A 76 1.21 -11.91 -4.87
C GLY A 76 1.56 -10.72 -3.97
N GLY A 77 1.48 -9.48 -4.47
CA GLY A 77 1.57 -8.26 -3.65
C GLY A 77 0.22 -7.89 -3.02
N THR A 78 0.25 -7.11 -1.94
CA THR A 78 -0.96 -6.70 -1.22
C THR A 78 -1.07 -5.18 -1.14
N ILE A 79 -2.25 -4.66 -1.47
CA ILE A 79 -2.66 -3.27 -1.18
C ILE A 79 -3.85 -3.34 -0.22
N ASP A 80 -3.72 -2.70 0.93
CA ASP A 80 -4.80 -2.53 1.90
C ASP A 80 -5.15 -1.04 2.04
N ALA A 81 -6.44 -0.75 1.95
CA ALA A 81 -6.98 0.60 1.95
C ALA A 81 -7.95 0.76 3.12
N GLY A 82 -7.53 1.52 4.12
CA GLY A 82 -8.34 1.90 5.27
C GLY A 82 -9.42 2.93 4.92
N ALA A 83 -10.14 3.38 5.95
CA ALA A 83 -11.19 4.39 5.79
C ALA A 83 -10.64 5.66 5.12
N GLU A 84 -11.43 6.21 4.19
CA GLU A 84 -11.14 7.44 3.44
C GLU A 84 -9.97 7.34 2.43
N ALA A 85 -9.37 6.16 2.25
CA ALA A 85 -8.39 5.97 1.21
C ALA A 85 -9.02 6.04 -0.19
N ILE A 86 -8.37 6.76 -1.09
CA ILE A 86 -8.78 6.87 -2.50
C ILE A 86 -7.80 6.05 -3.33
N LEU A 87 -8.25 4.94 -3.91
CA LEU A 87 -7.46 4.15 -4.87
C LEU A 87 -7.92 4.46 -6.30
N HIS A 88 -7.05 5.03 -7.15
CA HIS A 88 -7.35 5.14 -8.58
C HIS A 88 -7.07 3.80 -9.28
N ALA A 89 -8.14 3.08 -9.62
CA ALA A 89 -8.09 1.72 -10.16
C ALA A 89 -7.71 1.60 -11.65
N SER A 90 -6.64 2.25 -12.11
CA SER A 90 -6.15 2.08 -13.49
C SER A 90 -5.40 0.76 -13.74
N SER A 91 -5.14 -0.05 -12.71
CA SER A 91 -4.28 -1.25 -12.82
C SER A 91 -4.88 -2.54 -12.21
N LEU A 92 -6.18 -2.56 -11.85
CA LEU A 92 -6.83 -3.72 -11.22
C LEU A 92 -6.87 -4.93 -12.20
N ARG A 93 -5.79 -5.71 -12.26
CA ARG A 93 -5.80 -7.07 -12.82
C ARG A 93 -5.41 -8.03 -11.71
N ALA A 94 -6.45 -8.70 -11.21
CA ALA A 94 -6.48 -9.63 -10.08
C ALA A 94 -6.27 -8.99 -8.70
N VAL A 95 -7.32 -8.35 -8.19
CA VAL A 95 -7.56 -8.24 -6.75
C VAL A 95 -8.56 -9.34 -6.40
N GLU A 96 -8.14 -10.37 -5.68
CA GLU A 96 -9.09 -11.18 -4.90
C GLU A 96 -9.56 -10.29 -3.76
N LEU A 97 -10.80 -9.80 -3.86
CA LEU A 97 -11.44 -9.12 -2.74
C LEU A 97 -11.54 -10.14 -1.62
N TYR A 98 -10.86 -9.89 -0.50
CA TYR A 98 -11.07 -10.63 0.74
C TYR A 98 -12.44 -10.19 1.29
N GLU A 99 -13.52 -10.72 0.73
CA GLU A 99 -14.83 -10.70 1.38
C GLU A 99 -14.66 -11.46 2.70
N ASN A 100 -14.83 -10.74 3.81
CA ASN A 100 -14.79 -11.33 5.14
C ASN A 100 -16.01 -12.24 5.32
N GLU A 101 -15.93 -13.47 4.79
CA GLU A 101 -16.85 -14.54 5.12
C GLU A 101 -16.59 -14.95 6.57
N GLN A 102 -17.25 -14.24 7.49
CA GLN A 102 -17.52 -14.72 8.83
C GLN A 102 -18.17 -16.11 8.69
N ALA A 103 -17.37 -17.15 8.92
CA ALA A 103 -17.79 -18.53 8.80
C ALA A 103 -19.02 -18.83 9.66
N PRO A 104 -20.09 -19.46 9.13
CA PRO A 104 -21.09 -20.09 9.97
C PRO A 104 -20.63 -21.51 10.28
N VAL A 105 -20.29 -21.81 11.54
CA VAL A 105 -20.36 -23.20 12.03
C VAL A 105 -21.10 -23.26 13.36
N SER A 106 -22.42 -23.40 13.19
CA SER A 106 -23.40 -24.09 14.02
C SER A 106 -22.99 -24.51 15.43
N SER A 107 -23.73 -23.98 16.41
CA SER A 107 -23.95 -24.61 17.71
C SER A 107 -24.36 -26.07 17.52
N CYS A 108 -23.51 -27.00 17.96
CA CYS A 108 -23.93 -28.37 18.21
C CYS A 108 -24.36 -28.45 19.67
N LEU A 109 -25.67 -28.45 19.91
CA LEU A 109 -26.41 -29.18 20.94
C LEU A 109 -27.91 -29.05 20.68
#